data_AF-A0A3D2JD14-F1
#
_entry.id   AF-A0A3D2JD14-F1
#
_cell.length_a   1.000
_cell.length_b   1.000
_cell.length_c   1.000
_cell.angle_alpha   90.00
_cell.angle_beta   90.00
_cell.angle_gamma   90.00
#
_symmetry.space_group_name_H-M   'P 1'
#
loop_
_entity.id
_entity.type
_entity.pdbx_description
1 polymer ?
#
loop_
_entity_poly.entity_id
_entity_poly.type
_entity_poly.pdbx_seq_one_letter_code
_entity_poly.pdbx_strand_id
1 'polypeptide(L)' 'PANAPGLVVSIMVANAATTIEAIITAGGEIVLPVNPDEREIYAHFRDPAGNILGIYQQPGLAETEAQQLADNR' A
#
# COMPACT_ATOMS: atom_id res chain seq x y z
N PRO A 1 16.53 -19.47 -13.41
CA PRO A 1 15.39 -18.53 -13.25
C PRO A 1 15.64 -17.58 -12.07
N ALA A 2 15.24 -16.31 -12.15
CA ALA A 2 15.33 -15.39 -11.01
C ALA A 2 14.18 -15.69 -10.03
N ASN A 3 14.50 -15.89 -8.75
CA ASN A 3 13.53 -16.27 -7.72
C ASN A 3 12.76 -15.08 -7.13
N ALA A 4 13.05 -13.86 -7.59
CA ALA A 4 12.45 -12.62 -7.10
C ALA A 4 11.86 -11.81 -8.26
N PRO A 5 10.78 -11.03 -8.03
CA PRO A 5 10.20 -10.16 -9.05
C PRO A 5 11.24 -9.14 -9.55
N GLY A 6 11.37 -8.99 -10.87
CA GLY A 6 12.24 -7.97 -11.46
C GLY A 6 11.65 -6.55 -11.41
N LEU A 7 10.34 -6.43 -11.21
CA LEU A 7 9.59 -5.19 -11.05
C LEU A 7 8.39 -5.43 -10.11
N VAL A 8 8.09 -4.47 -9.26
CA VAL A 8 6.86 -4.43 -8.44
C VAL A 8 6.15 -3.11 -8.70
N VAL A 9 4.85 -3.18 -9.00
CA VAL A 9 4.00 -1.99 -9.15
C VAL A 9 3.47 -1.61 -7.77
N SER A 10 3.64 -0.35 -7.38
CA SER A 10 3.19 0.17 -6.09
C SER A 10 2.03 1.14 -6.22
N ILE A 11 1.03 0.98 -5.35
CA ILE A 11 -0.13 1.85 -5.23
C ILE A 11 0.16 2.88 -4.13
N MET A 12 -0.01 4.17 -4.43
CA MET A 12 0.15 5.23 -3.44
C MET A 12 -1.09 5.32 -2.57
N VAL A 13 -0.91 5.33 -1.24
CA VAL A 13 -2.01 5.32 -0.27
C VAL A 13 -1.84 6.40 0.79
N ALA A 14 -2.96 6.87 1.33
CA ALA A 14 -2.97 7.86 2.39
C ALA A 14 -2.48 7.29 3.74
N ASN A 15 -2.83 6.04 4.04
CA ASN A 15 -2.43 5.36 5.27
C ASN A 15 -2.18 3.87 5.02
N ALA A 16 -0.96 3.40 5.31
CA ALA A 16 -0.58 2.01 5.07
C ALA A 16 -1.29 1.03 6.01
N ALA A 17 -1.49 1.39 7.28
CA ALA A 17 -2.11 0.50 8.26
C ALA A 17 -3.57 0.18 7.89
N THR A 18 -4.37 1.20 7.60
CA THR A 18 -5.77 0.99 7.16
C THR A 18 -5.85 0.27 5.82
N THR A 19 -4.89 0.52 4.91
CA THR A 19 -4.81 -0.20 3.63
C THR A 19 -4.48 -1.68 3.84
N ILE A 20 -3.56 -2.01 4.74
CA ILE A 20 -3.21 -3.41 5.07
C ILE A 20 -4.43 -4.17 5.60
N GLU A 21 -5.19 -3.55 6.50
CA GLU A 21 -6.43 -4.14 7.00
C GLU A 21 -7.44 -4.41 5.87
N ALA A 22 -7.58 -3.47 4.94
CA ALA A 22 -8.45 -3.60 3.78
C ALA A 22 -7.98 -4.73 2.84
N ILE A 23 -6.67 -4.83 2.58
CA ILE A 23 -6.06 -5.91 1.79
C ILE A 23 -6.38 -7.27 2.40
N ILE A 24 -6.13 -7.44 3.71
CA ILE A 24 -6.37 -8.70 4.41
C ILE A 24 -7.86 -9.05 4.37
N THR A 25 -8.73 -8.07 4.61
CA THR A 25 -10.19 -8.26 4.54
C THR A 25 -10.66 -8.68 3.15
N ALA A 26 -10.00 -8.19 2.09
CA ALA A 26 -10.27 -8.58 0.71
C ALA A 26 -9.65 -9.93 0.30
N GLY A 27 -8.97 -10.64 1.22
CA GLY A 27 -8.35 -11.95 0.98
C GLY A 27 -6.91 -11.87 0.47
N GLY A 28 -6.26 -10.70 0.54
CA GLY A 28 -4.84 -10.56 0.26
C GLY A 28 -3.95 -11.01 1.42
N GLU A 29 -2.71 -11.37 1.10
CA GLU A 29 -1.69 -11.84 2.04
C GLU A 29 -0.52 -10.85 2.07
N ILE A 30 -0.11 -10.38 3.25
CA ILE A 30 1.08 -9.52 3.36
C ILE A 30 2.34 -10.38 3.24
N VAL A 31 3.14 -10.15 2.20
CA VAL A 31 4.37 -10.91 1.93
C VAL A 31 5.64 -10.14 2.34
N LEU A 32 5.55 -8.82 2.42
CA LEU A 32 6.57 -7.94 3.01
C LEU A 32 5.85 -6.94 3.92
N PRO A 33 5.95 -7.06 5.25
CA PRO A 33 5.31 -6.13 6.18
C PRO A 33 6.00 -4.77 6.17
N VAL A 34 5.29 -3.74 6.66
CA VAL A 34 5.87 -2.41 6.91
C VAL A 34 7.00 -2.52 7.93
N ASN A 35 8.11 -1.85 7.66
CA ASN A 35 9.16 -1.59 8.64
C ASN A 35 8.94 -0.23 9.31
N PRO A 36 8.62 -0.17 10.62
CA PRO A 36 8.36 1.09 11.32
C PRO A 36 9.60 1.96 11.53
N ASP A 37 10.80 1.40 11.38
CA ASP A 37 12.07 2.12 11.57
C ASP A 37 12.53 2.85 10.29
N GLU A 38 11.82 2.69 9.18
CA GLU A 38 12.12 3.33 7.91
C GLU A 38 11.37 4.66 7.74
N ARG A 39 12.01 5.62 7.03
CA ARG A 39 11.37 6.91 6.70
C ARG A 39 10.22 6.76 5.72
N GLU A 40 10.37 5.82 4.80
CA GLU A 40 9.41 5.49 3.76
C GLU A 40 8.57 4.31 4.23
N ILE A 41 7.26 4.47 4.24
CA ILE A 41 6.34 3.43 4.69
C ILE A 41 5.82 2.70 3.46
N TYR A 42 6.21 1.44 3.30
CA TYR A 42 5.73 0.57 2.23
C TYR A 42 5.57 -0.88 2.70
N ALA A 43 4.77 -1.64 1.96
CA ALA A 43 4.58 -3.07 2.14
C ALA A 43 4.31 -3.74 0.80
N HIS A 44 4.53 -5.04 0.71
CA HIS A 44 4.08 -5.84 -0.43
C HIS A 44 3.02 -6.85 0.02
N PHE A 45 2.06 -7.08 -0.86
CA PHE A 45 1.02 -8.10 -0.65
C PHE A 45 0.86 -8.96 -1.90
N ARG A 46 0.34 -10.17 -1.67
CA ARG A 46 -0.14 -11.09 -2.69
C ARG A 46 -1.66 -11.01 -2.75
N ASP A 47 -2.21 -10.77 -3.94
CA ASP A 47 -3.66 -10.83 -4.15
C ASP A 47 -4.16 -12.30 -4.31
N PRO A 48 -5.48 -12.55 -4.30
CA PRO A 48 -6.01 -13.91 -4.50
C PRO A 48 -5.65 -14.54 -5.86
N ALA A 49 -5.26 -13.75 -6.86
CA ALA A 49 -4.80 -14.23 -8.16
C ALA A 49 -3.29 -14.57 -8.17
N GLY A 50 -2.58 -14.31 -7.07
CA GLY A 50 -1.15 -14.60 -6.91
C GLY A 50 -0.22 -13.46 -7.35
N ASN A 51 -0.74 -12.29 -7.73
CA ASN A 51 0.07 -11.13 -8.12
C ASN A 51 0.73 -10.52 -6.89
N ILE A 52 1.97 -10.06 -7.03
CA ILE A 52 2.67 -9.29 -6.00
C ILE A 52 2.61 -7.81 -6.35
N LEU A 53 2.04 -7.01 -5.45
CA LEU A 53 1.89 -5.57 -5.58
C LEU A 53 2.44 -4.89 -4.32
N GLY A 54 2.87 -3.65 -4.48
CA GLY A 54 3.28 -2.79 -3.38
C GLY A 54 2.21 -1.80 -2.99
N ILE A 55 2.26 -1.36 -1.73
CA ILE A 55 1.64 -0.12 -1.28
C ILE A 55 2.75 0.79 -0.76
N TYR A 56 2.64 2.08 -1.04
CA TYR A 56 3.55 3.10 -0.55
C TYR A 56 2.70 4.22 0.06
N GLN A 57 2.95 4.55 1.33
CA GLN A 57 2.25 5.66 1.95
C GLN A 57 2.83 6.98 1.46
N GLN A 58 2.05 7.74 0.69
CA GLN A 58 2.46 9.06 0.25
C GLN A 58 2.27 10.08 1.39
N PRO A 59 3.34 10.70 1.89
CA PRO A 59 3.19 11.76 2.90
C PRO A 59 2.35 12.92 2.34
N GLY A 60 1.40 13.43 3.11
CA GLY A 60 0.55 14.55 2.69
C GLY A 60 -0.68 14.17 1.85
N LEU A 61 -0.84 12.88 1.46
CA LEU A 61 -1.96 12.47 0.63
C LEU A 61 -3.29 12.52 1.38
N ALA A 62 -3.33 12.09 2.64
CA ALA A 62 -4.54 12.14 3.46
C ALA A 62 -5.09 13.57 3.60
N GLU A 63 -4.20 14.53 3.79
CA GLU A 63 -4.52 15.95 3.91
C GLU A 63 -5.02 16.52 2.59
N THR A 64 -4.39 16.12 1.48
CA THR A 64 -4.78 16.53 0.13
C THR A 64 -6.18 16.02 -0.22
N GLU A 65 -6.47 14.75 0.07
CA GLU A 65 -7.80 14.16 -0.14
C GLU A 65 -8.87 14.82 0.72
N ALA A 66 -8.56 15.12 1.99
CA ALA A 66 -9.47 15.82 2.89
C ALA A 66 -9.82 17.23 2.38
N GLN A 67 -8.83 17.97 1.87
CA GLN A 67 -9.06 19.29 1.28
C GLN A 67 -9.93 19.21 0.02
N GLN A 68 -9.63 18.28 -0.88
CA GLN A 68 -10.40 18.09 -2.10
C GLN A 68 -11.87 17.73 -1.82
N LEU A 69 -12.12 16.92 -0.78
CA LEU A 69 -13.47 16.57 -0.34
C LEU A 69 -14.21 17.76 0.28
N ALA A 70 -13.50 18.68 0.97
CA ALA A 70 -14.09 19.90 1.50
C ALA A 70 -14.46 20.89 0.38
N ASP A 71 -13.62 21.01 -0.65
CA ASP A 71 -13.85 21.90 -1.79
C ASP A 71 -15.01 21.43 -2.70
N ASN A 72 -15.33 20.13 -2.66
CA ASN A 72 -16.38 19.50 -3.48
C ASN A 72 -17.77 19.42 -2.78
N ARG A 73 -17.92 20.02 -1.59
CA ARG A 73 -19.18 20.03 -0.80
C ARG A 73 -19.86 21.38 -0.82
#